data_AF-A0A959AF36-F1
#
_entry.id   AF-A0A959AF36-F1
#
_cell.length_a   1.000
_cell.length_b   1.000
_cell.length_c   1.000
_cell.angle_alpha   90.00
_cell.angle_beta   90.00
_cell.angle_gamma   90.00
#
_symmetry.space_group_name_H-M   'P 1'
#
loop_
_entity.id
_entity.type
_entity.pdbx_description
1 polymer ?
#
loop_
_entity_poly.entity_id
_entity_poly.type
_entity_poly.pdbx_seq_one_letter_code
_entity_poly.pdbx_strand_id
1 'polypeptide(L)'
;MTSKEHHKHPKLARPGYGFYARQEWALVGAPCSTIQTLSGQIIEQLSARFACAYLDANHQPVDMPNSLKSGATMDYIDAIDFKQFNTNGEIGPFQF
;
A
#
# COMPACT_ATOMS: atom_id res chain seq x y z
N MET A 1 31.97 -13.66 16.23
CA MET A 1 30.51 -13.52 16.40
C MET A 1 29.95 -12.90 15.12
N THR A 2 29.46 -13.71 14.20
CA THR A 2 28.79 -13.21 12.99
C THR A 2 27.40 -12.73 13.39
N SER A 3 27.18 -11.42 13.22
CA SER A 3 25.93 -10.71 13.51
C SER A 3 24.72 -11.43 12.90
N LYS A 4 23.59 -11.40 13.63
CA LYS A 4 22.29 -11.94 13.22
C LYS A 4 21.99 -11.61 11.74
N GLU A 5 21.53 -12.63 11.03
CA GLU A 5 21.30 -12.69 9.58
C GLU A 5 20.79 -11.38 8.97
N HIS A 6 21.66 -10.71 8.21
CA HIS A 6 21.30 -9.54 7.43
C HIS A 6 20.57 -9.99 6.17
N HIS A 7 19.24 -10.07 6.22
CA HIS A 7 18.41 -10.34 5.05
C HIS A 7 18.24 -9.06 4.22
N LYS A 8 18.72 -9.05 2.97
CA LYS A 8 18.62 -7.89 2.07
C LYS A 8 17.16 -7.51 1.77
N HIS A 9 16.27 -8.49 1.79
CA HIS A 9 14.84 -8.30 1.55
C HIS A 9 14.03 -8.92 2.68
N PRO A 10 12.99 -8.23 3.17
CA PRO A 10 12.08 -8.78 4.17
C PRO A 10 11.36 -10.01 3.63
N LYS A 11 11.12 -10.99 4.50
CA LYS A 11 10.36 -12.20 4.16
C LYS A 11 8.88 -11.82 4.01
N LEU A 12 8.45 -11.53 2.79
CA LEU A 12 7.06 -11.19 2.50
C LEU A 12 6.18 -12.42 2.63
N ALA A 13 5.09 -12.30 3.40
CA ALA A 13 4.10 -13.35 3.54
C ALA A 13 3.31 -13.50 2.23
N ARG A 14 3.20 -14.74 1.73
CA ARG A 14 2.30 -15.02 0.61
C ARG A 14 0.85 -15.09 1.12
N PRO A 15 -0.13 -14.51 0.40
CA PRO A 15 -1.53 -14.65 0.76
C PRO A 15 -1.95 -16.13 0.80
N GLY A 16 -2.63 -16.53 1.88
CA GLY A 16 -3.15 -17.89 2.02
C GLY A 16 -4.41 -18.19 1.18
N TYR A 17 -5.06 -17.15 0.66
CA TYR A 17 -6.33 -17.20 -0.06
C TYR A 17 -6.49 -15.98 -0.99
N GLY A 18 -7.25 -16.11 -2.08
CA GLY A 18 -7.58 -15.03 -3.02
C GLY A 18 -7.10 -15.25 -4.46
N PHE A 19 -7.19 -14.19 -5.30
CA PHE A 19 -6.74 -14.22 -6.69
C PHE A 19 -5.21 -14.35 -6.78
N TYR A 20 -4.74 -15.48 -7.32
CA TYR A 20 -3.32 -15.88 -7.42
C TYR A 20 -2.45 -15.06 -8.40
N ALA A 21 -2.89 -13.86 -8.80
CA ALA A 21 -2.22 -13.04 -9.81
C ALA A 21 -2.04 -11.57 -9.41
N ARG A 22 -2.17 -11.21 -8.12
CA ARG A 22 -1.85 -9.85 -7.67
C ARG A 22 -0.36 -9.60 -7.77
N GLN A 23 0.02 -8.49 -8.42
CA GLN A 23 1.37 -7.98 -8.42
C GLN A 23 1.54 -7.02 -7.25
N GLU A 24 2.43 -7.35 -6.32
CA GLU A 24 2.69 -6.56 -5.11
C GLU A 24 4.08 -5.93 -5.22
N TRP A 25 4.15 -4.61 -5.01
CA TRP A 25 5.40 -3.86 -5.03
C TRP A 25 5.62 -3.20 -3.67
N ALA A 26 6.82 -3.39 -3.12
CA ALA A 26 7.25 -2.71 -1.90
C ALA A 26 8.29 -1.65 -2.28
N LEU A 27 7.96 -0.39 -2.04
CA LEU A 27 8.86 0.75 -2.25
C LEU A 27 9.45 1.15 -0.89
N VAL A 28 10.76 1.02 -0.73
CA VAL A 28 11.47 1.28 0.54
C VAL A 28 12.81 1.98 0.28
N GLY A 29 13.27 2.78 1.25
CA GLY A 29 14.61 3.39 1.21
C GLY A 29 14.69 4.81 0.64
N ALA A 30 13.56 5.49 0.48
CA ALA A 30 13.47 6.90 0.10
C ALA A 30 12.60 7.68 1.10
N PRO A 31 12.65 9.03 1.12
CA PRO A 31 11.72 9.83 1.92
C PRO A 31 10.26 9.47 1.62
N CYS A 32 9.42 9.43 2.67
CA CYS A 32 8.02 9.01 2.52
C CYS A 32 7.32 9.80 1.41
N SER A 33 7.45 11.12 1.38
CA SER A 33 6.84 11.98 0.37
C SER A 33 7.21 11.61 -1.06
N THR A 34 8.44 11.17 -1.29
CA THR A 34 8.91 10.70 -2.61
C THR A 34 8.24 9.39 -3.00
N ILE A 35 8.20 8.41 -2.09
CA ILE A 35 7.54 7.12 -2.31
C ILE A 35 6.05 7.33 -2.59
N GLN A 36 5.41 8.19 -1.81
CA GLN A 36 3.99 8.48 -1.88
C GLN A 36 3.63 9.20 -3.20
N THR A 37 4.45 10.16 -3.62
CA THR A 37 4.30 10.83 -4.94
C THR A 37 4.44 9.84 -6.09
N LEU A 38 5.49 9.02 -6.08
CA LEU A 38 5.71 7.99 -7.10
C LEU A 38 4.55 6.98 -7.15
N SER A 39 4.08 6.55 -5.98
CA SER A 39 2.96 5.62 -5.87
C SER A 39 1.68 6.22 -6.47
N GLY A 40 1.39 7.49 -6.18
CA GLY A 40 0.26 8.20 -6.79
C GLY A 40 0.34 8.24 -8.32
N GLN A 41 1.51 8.55 -8.88
CA GLN A 41 1.73 8.55 -10.33
C GLN A 41 1.56 7.16 -10.95
N ILE A 42 2.06 6.11 -10.30
CA ILE A 42 1.89 4.73 -10.74
C ILE A 42 0.39 4.36 -10.76
N ILE A 43 -0.33 4.67 -9.69
CA ILE A 43 -1.76 4.38 -9.56
C ILE A 43 -2.57 5.12 -10.64
N GLU A 44 -2.26 6.39 -10.87
CA GLU A 44 -2.92 7.19 -11.91
C GLU A 44 -2.82 6.55 -13.30
N GLN A 45 -1.65 5.99 -13.65
CA GLN A 45 -1.44 5.34 -14.93
C GLN A 45 -2.05 3.93 -15.01
N LEU A 46 -2.09 3.17 -13.90
CA LEU A 46 -2.55 1.78 -13.90
C LEU A 46 -4.05 1.61 -13.62
N SER A 47 -4.65 2.55 -12.90
CA SER A 47 -6.06 2.49 -12.46
C SER A 47 -7.06 2.39 -13.62
N ALA A 48 -6.71 2.89 -14.81
CA ALA A 48 -7.52 2.78 -16.01
C ALA A 48 -7.76 1.32 -16.46
N ARG A 49 -6.86 0.39 -16.09
CA ARG A 49 -6.93 -1.03 -16.51
C ARG A 49 -6.99 -2.00 -15.34
N PHE A 50 -6.42 -1.65 -14.19
CA PHE A 50 -6.26 -2.55 -13.06
C PHE A 50 -6.84 -1.97 -11.78
N ALA A 51 -7.45 -2.82 -10.96
CA ALA A 51 -7.80 -2.46 -9.59
C ALA A 51 -6.52 -2.30 -8.77
N CYS A 52 -6.26 -1.08 -8.33
CA CYS A 52 -5.06 -0.73 -7.56
C CYS A 52 -5.44 -0.55 -6.08
N ALA A 53 -4.66 -1.16 -5.19
CA ALA A 53 -4.74 -0.95 -3.76
C ALA A 53 -3.42 -0.35 -3.28
N TYR A 54 -3.49 0.64 -2.39
CA TYR A 54 -2.32 1.31 -1.83
C TYR A 54 -2.23 1.05 -0.33
N LEU A 55 -1.02 0.74 0.14
CA LEU A 55 -0.71 0.46 1.54
C LEU A 55 0.44 1.38 1.97
N ASP A 56 0.22 2.18 2.99
CA ASP A 56 1.24 3.08 3.55
C ASP A 56 1.48 2.81 5.03
N ALA A 57 2.74 2.60 5.40
CA ALA A 57 3.19 2.56 6.79
C ALA A 57 3.53 3.99 7.20
N ASN A 58 2.55 4.70 7.74
CA ASN A 58 2.65 6.12 7.95
C ASN A 58 3.38 6.46 9.26
N HIS A 59 4.61 6.98 9.13
CA HIS A 59 5.43 7.38 10.27
C HIS A 59 5.15 8.81 10.79
N GLN A 60 4.44 9.65 10.03
CA GLN A 60 4.08 11.03 10.40
C GLN A 60 2.84 11.51 9.61
N PRO A 61 1.86 12.21 10.22
CA PRO A 61 0.71 12.73 9.49
C PRO A 61 1.17 13.86 8.53
N VAL A 62 1.59 13.49 7.32
CA VAL A 62 1.83 14.43 6.24
C VAL A 62 0.51 14.61 5.49
N ASP A 63 0.15 15.86 5.19
CA ASP A 63 -1.00 16.16 4.34
C ASP A 63 -0.67 15.69 2.92
N MET A 64 -1.34 14.63 2.51
CA MET A 64 -0.79 13.67 1.56
C MET A 64 -1.72 13.50 0.35
N PRO A 65 -1.18 13.28 -0.87
CA PRO A 65 -2.00 12.88 -2.00
C PRO A 65 -2.76 11.60 -1.65
N ASN A 66 -4.07 11.75 -1.49
CA ASN A 66 -4.97 10.64 -1.24
C ASN A 66 -4.93 9.70 -2.45
N SER A 67 -4.44 8.47 -2.27
CA SER A 67 -4.33 7.47 -3.34
C SER A 67 -5.67 7.16 -4.00
N LEU A 68 -6.79 7.32 -3.29
CA LEU A 68 -8.13 7.21 -3.87
C LEU A 68 -8.39 8.31 -4.92
N LYS A 69 -7.85 9.53 -4.73
CA LYS A 69 -7.93 10.60 -5.74
C LYS A 69 -7.09 10.27 -6.97
N SER A 70 -5.99 9.53 -6.79
CA SER A 70 -5.17 9.02 -7.89
C SER A 70 -5.81 7.83 -8.63
N GLY A 71 -6.97 7.34 -8.20
CA GLY A 71 -7.68 6.24 -8.85
C GLY A 71 -7.52 4.88 -8.17
N ALA A 72 -6.93 4.81 -6.96
CA ALA A 72 -6.95 3.58 -6.19
C ALA A 72 -8.38 3.19 -5.82
N THR A 73 -8.66 1.90 -5.84
CA THR A 73 -9.95 1.35 -5.38
C THR A 73 -10.02 1.32 -3.86
N MET A 74 -8.86 1.16 -3.21
CA MET A 74 -8.71 0.99 -1.78
C MET A 74 -7.40 1.62 -1.30
N ASP A 75 -7.43 2.20 -0.11
CA ASP A 75 -6.24 2.59 0.65
C ASP A 75 -6.24 1.93 2.03
N TYR A 76 -5.03 1.73 2.57
CA TYR A 76 -4.84 1.41 3.98
C TYR A 76 -3.64 2.17 4.52
N ILE A 77 -3.85 2.81 5.66
CA ILE A 77 -2.84 3.54 6.39
C ILE A 77 -2.61 2.83 7.72
N ASP A 78 -1.39 2.34 7.92
CA ASP A 78 -0.91 1.85 9.22
C ASP A 78 -0.11 2.97 9.87
N ALA A 79 -0.77 3.82 10.65
CA ALA A 79 -0.11 4.84 11.45
C ALA A 79 0.20 4.31 12.86
N ILE A 80 1.11 4.99 13.56
CA ILE A 80 1.52 4.60 14.92
C ILE A 80 0.30 4.60 15.87
N ASP A 81 -0.57 5.61 15.76
CA ASP A 81 -1.69 5.81 16.68
C ASP A 81 -2.99 5.15 16.21
N PHE A 82 -3.15 4.95 14.91
CA PHE A 82 -4.38 4.44 14.33
C PHE A 82 -4.15 3.68 13.03
N LYS A 83 -5.11 2.81 12.71
CA LYS A 83 -5.21 2.15 11.41
C LYS A 83 -6.43 2.71 10.71
N GLN A 84 -6.27 3.08 9.44
CA GLN A 84 -7.37 3.58 8.62
C GLN A 84 -7.46 2.75 7.35
N PHE A 85 -8.68 2.38 6.99
CA PHE A 85 -8.99 1.64 5.78
C PHE A 85 -10.04 2.44 5.01
N ASN A 86 -9.69 2.94 3.82
CA ASN A 86 -10.63 3.67 2.98
C ASN A 86 -10.90 2.88 1.69
N THR A 87 -12.13 2.98 1.20
CA THR A 87 -12.58 2.35 -0.04
C THR A 87 -13.48 3.31 -0.80
N ASN A 88 -13.40 3.30 -2.13
CA ASN A 88 -14.30 4.07 -3.00
C ASN A 88 -15.62 3.33 -3.30
N GLY A 89 -15.78 2.07 -2.85
CA GLY A 89 -16.97 1.26 -3.09
C GLY A 89 -17.86 1.08 -1.86
N GLU A 90 -19.13 0.71 -2.08
CA GLU A 90 -20.03 0.31 -1.00
C GLU A 90 -19.52 -0.95 -0.29
N ILE A 91 -19.53 -0.92 1.04
CA ILE A 91 -19.18 -2.08 1.85
C ILE A 91 -20.35 -3.06 1.80
N GLY A 92 -20.17 -4.16 1.08
CA GLY A 92 -21.13 -5.24 0.96
C GLY A 92 -21.09 -6.23 2.13
N PRO A 93 -22.04 -7.17 2.18
CA PRO A 93 -22.20 -8.13 3.29
C PRO A 93 -21.04 -9.12 3.49
N PHE A 94 -20.05 -9.12 2.59
CA PHE A 94 -18.94 -10.07 2.58
C PHE A 94 -17.58 -9.39 2.82
N GLN A 95 -17.58 -8.17 3.38
CA GLN A 95 -16.37 -7.36 3.62
C GLN A 95 -16.09 -7.16 5.12
N PHE A 96 -16.49 -8.13 5.96
CA PHE A 96 -16.20 -8.21 7.40
C PHE A 96 -15.11 -9.24 7.71
#